data_AF-A0A836ZPX0-F1
#
_entry.id   AF-A0A836ZPX0-F1
#
_cell.length_a   1.000
_cell.length_b   1.000
_cell.length_c   1.000
_cell.angle_alpha   90.00
_cell.angle_beta   90.00
_cell.angle_gamma   90.00
#
_symmetry.space_group_name_H-M   'P 1'
#
loop_
_entity.id
_entity.type
_entity.pdbx_description
1 polymer ?
#
loop_
_entity_poly.entity_id
_entity_poly.type
_entity_poly.pdbx_seq_one_letter_code
_entity_poly.pdbx_strand_id
1 'polypeptide(L)'
;GLLSGRNVLTVSDMRTKLLLQLAGAGYGFLPEPYARGALQDGRLREVQVETHKPDETFYLAWRPGEEGEALGWWRRALRSEGLFHSWLHALAATYRSVAAGQSPL
;
A
#
# COMPACT_ATOMS: atom_id res chain seq x y z
N GLY A 1 -20.55 -12.47 -12.48
CA GLY A 1 -21.46 -12.70 -11.35
C GLY A 1 -20.99 -11.88 -10.18
N LEU A 2 -21.66 -10.76 -9.88
CA LEU A 2 -21.46 -10.06 -8.62
C LEU A 2 -22.35 -10.74 -7.59
N LEU A 3 -21.79 -11.03 -6.43
CA LEU A 3 -22.50 -11.52 -5.26
C LEU A 3 -23.42 -10.40 -4.73
N SER A 4 -24.58 -10.24 -5.38
CA SER A 4 -25.63 -9.31 -4.98
C SER A 4 -26.13 -9.71 -3.59
N GLY A 5 -25.72 -8.96 -2.55
CA GLY A 5 -26.13 -9.22 -1.17
C GLY A 5 -25.11 -8.83 -0.09
N ARG A 6 -23.88 -8.43 -0.44
CA ARG A 6 -22.91 -7.90 0.54
C ARG A 6 -23.03 -6.37 0.65
N ASN A 7 -23.08 -5.86 1.88
CA ASN A 7 -22.87 -4.44 2.14
C ASN A 7 -21.42 -4.09 1.79
N VAL A 8 -21.23 -3.22 0.80
CA VAL A 8 -19.92 -2.77 0.35
C VAL A 8 -19.71 -1.33 0.81
N LEU A 9 -18.57 -1.10 1.48
CA LEU A 9 -18.09 0.24 1.78
C LEU A 9 -16.94 0.60 0.83
N THR A 10 -17.16 1.62 0.00
CA THR A 10 -16.13 2.14 -0.92
C THR A 10 -15.44 3.33 -0.27
N VAL A 11 -14.11 3.38 -0.39
CA VAL A 11 -13.27 4.43 0.20
C VAL A 11 -12.32 4.99 -0.85
N SER A 12 -11.91 6.24 -0.68
CA SER A 12 -11.08 6.99 -1.64
C SER A 12 -9.62 6.55 -1.67
N ASP A 13 -9.11 5.98 -0.59
CA ASP A 13 -7.68 5.71 -0.42
C ASP A 13 -7.39 4.60 0.60
N MET A 14 -6.15 4.09 0.61
CA MET A 14 -5.73 3.01 1.49
C MET A 14 -5.57 3.42 2.95
N ARG A 15 -5.32 4.70 3.25
CA ARG A 15 -5.25 5.18 4.64
C ARG A 15 -6.63 5.07 5.29
N THR A 16 -7.65 5.57 4.61
CA THR A 16 -9.05 5.46 5.03
C THR A 16 -9.47 3.99 5.15
N LYS A 17 -9.07 3.13 4.20
CA LYS A 17 -9.32 1.70 4.26
C LYS A 17 -8.73 1.03 5.51
N LEU A 18 -7.47 1.32 5.83
CA LEU A 18 -6.80 0.79 7.03
C LEU A 18 -7.53 1.23 8.31
N LEU A 19 -7.82 2.52 8.45
CA LEU A 19 -8.47 3.06 9.65
C LEU A 19 -9.86 2.45 9.88
N LEU A 20 -10.64 2.23 8.83
CA LEU A 20 -11.94 1.58 8.92
C LEU A 20 -11.84 0.11 9.33
N GLN A 21 -10.83 -0.61 8.83
CA GLN A 21 -10.59 -1.99 9.26
C GLN A 21 -10.15 -2.05 10.73
N LEU A 22 -9.29 -1.14 11.18
CA LEU A 22 -8.90 -1.00 12.58
C LEU A 22 -10.10 -0.67 13.49
N ALA A 23 -11.06 0.11 12.99
CA ALA A 23 -12.30 0.41 13.69
C ALA A 23 -13.35 -0.72 13.64
N GLY A 24 -13.07 -1.83 12.96
CA GLY A 24 -13.99 -2.96 12.84
C GLY A 24 -15.17 -2.72 11.89
N ALA A 25 -15.12 -1.69 11.05
CA ALA A 25 -16.20 -1.34 10.13
C ALA A 25 -16.28 -2.27 8.90
N GLY A 26 -15.29 -3.13 8.70
CA GLY A 26 -15.26 -4.10 7.59
C GLY A 26 -13.92 -4.83 7.48
N TYR A 27 -13.77 -5.63 6.44
CA TYR A 27 -12.56 -6.40 6.13
C TYR A 27 -12.26 -6.38 4.63
N GLY A 28 -11.03 -6.74 4.26
CA GLY A 28 -10.62 -6.87 2.85
C GLY A 28 -9.12 -6.65 2.69
N PHE A 29 -8.64 -6.74 1.44
CA PHE A 29 -7.21 -6.65 1.14
C PHE A 29 -6.61 -5.28 1.45
N LEU A 30 -5.41 -5.28 2.04
CA LEU A 30 -4.50 -4.16 2.16
C LEU A 30 -3.14 -4.57 1.58
N PRO A 31 -2.36 -3.66 0.97
CA PRO A 31 -0.97 -3.96 0.65
C PRO A 31 -0.19 -4.26 1.94
N GLU A 32 0.69 -5.26 1.89
CA GLU A 32 1.41 -5.74 3.08
C GLU A 32 2.12 -4.62 3.86
N PRO A 33 2.85 -3.67 3.23
CA PRO A 33 3.54 -2.60 3.97
C PRO A 33 2.58 -1.76 4.81
N TYR A 34 1.32 -1.60 4.37
CA TYR A 34 0.32 -0.77 5.00
C TYR A 34 -0.27 -1.47 6.24
N ALA A 35 -0.39 -2.80 6.17
CA ALA A 35 -0.93 -3.62 7.26
C ALA A 35 0.13 -4.06 8.27
N ARG A 36 1.42 -4.11 7.88
CA ARG A 36 2.52 -4.68 8.67
C ARG A 36 2.53 -4.23 10.13
N GLY A 37 2.46 -2.93 10.38
CA GLY A 37 2.46 -2.40 11.74
C GLY A 37 1.27 -2.88 12.56
N ALA A 38 0.06 -2.78 12.00
CA ALA A 38 -1.16 -3.19 12.67
C ALA A 38 -1.24 -4.71 12.92
N LEU A 39 -0.70 -5.53 12.01
CA LEU A 39 -0.58 -6.99 12.18
C LEU A 39 0.40 -7.33 13.32
N GLN A 40 1.58 -6.71 13.32
CA GLN A 40 2.60 -6.95 14.35
C GLN A 40 2.14 -6.51 15.75
N ASP A 41 1.35 -5.45 15.82
CA ASP A 41 0.78 -4.95 17.07
C ASP A 41 -0.48 -5.72 17.50
N GLY A 42 -0.92 -6.74 16.73
CA GLY A 42 -2.11 -7.55 17.03
C GLY A 42 -3.45 -6.82 16.86
N ARG A 43 -3.46 -5.66 16.19
CA ARG A 43 -4.65 -4.82 15.97
C ARG A 43 -5.44 -5.22 14.72
N LEU A 44 -4.75 -5.82 13.76
CA LEU A 44 -5.36 -6.56 12.66
C LEU A 44 -4.93 -8.03 12.72
N ARG A 45 -5.72 -8.88 12.07
CA ARG A 45 -5.42 -10.29 11.88
C ARG A 45 -5.52 -10.64 10.40
N GLU A 46 -4.54 -11.36 9.89
CA GLU A 46 -4.60 -11.91 8.54
C GLU A 46 -5.67 -13.00 8.45
N VAL A 47 -6.46 -12.94 7.38
CA VAL A 47 -7.52 -13.90 7.09
C VAL A 47 -7.11 -14.72 5.87
N GLN A 48 -7.12 -16.05 6.01
CA GLN A 48 -6.84 -16.96 4.91
C GLN A 48 -7.92 -16.82 3.83
N VAL A 49 -7.50 -16.70 2.58
CA VAL A 49 -8.38 -16.55 1.42
C VAL A 49 -8.14 -17.68 0.43
N GLU A 50 -9.20 -18.13 -0.23
CA GLU A 50 -9.08 -19.15 -1.29
C GLU A 50 -8.33 -18.62 -2.51
N THR A 51 -8.49 -17.33 -2.82
CA THR A 51 -7.85 -16.66 -3.95
C THR A 51 -7.12 -15.42 -3.47
N HIS A 52 -5.79 -15.41 -3.62
CA HIS A 52 -4.97 -14.25 -3.36
C HIS A 52 -5.14 -13.20 -4.46
N LYS A 53 -5.10 -11.92 -4.07
CA LYS A 53 -4.96 -10.83 -5.04
C LYS A 53 -3.53 -10.88 -5.60
N PRO A 54 -3.32 -10.74 -6.93
CA PRO A 54 -1.99 -10.70 -7.50
C PRO A 54 -1.19 -9.52 -6.94
N ASP A 55 0.14 -9.68 -6.94
CA ASP A 55 1.06 -8.62 -6.55
C ASP A 55 0.91 -7.39 -7.44
N GLU A 56 0.98 -6.21 -6.82
CA GLU A 56 0.91 -4.95 -7.54
C GLU A 56 2.26 -4.67 -8.22
N THR A 57 2.23 -4.39 -9.53
CA THR A 57 3.43 -4.01 -10.27
C THR A 57 3.59 -2.49 -10.27
N PHE A 58 4.75 -2.00 -9.82
CA PHE A 58 5.10 -0.59 -9.87
C PHE A 58 5.87 -0.28 -11.15
N TYR A 59 5.46 0.79 -11.83
CA TYR A 59 6.06 1.23 -13.08
C TYR A 59 6.68 2.61 -12.91
N LEU A 60 7.87 2.80 -13.48
CA LEU A 60 8.42 4.12 -13.74
C LEU A 60 7.98 4.54 -15.15
N ALA A 61 7.22 5.63 -15.24
CA ALA A 61 6.66 6.12 -16.50
C ALA A 61 7.12 7.55 -16.81
N TRP A 62 7.27 7.84 -18.10
CA TRP A 62 7.54 9.18 -18.64
C TRP A 62 6.84 9.31 -20.00
N ARG A 63 6.68 10.53 -20.52
CA ARG A 63 6.04 10.73 -21.82
C ARG A 63 6.93 10.15 -22.94
N PRO A 64 6.36 9.47 -23.95
CA PRO A 64 7.12 9.04 -25.13
C PRO A 64 7.78 10.22 -25.83
N GLY A 65 9.00 10.03 -26.33
CA GLY A 65 9.77 11.07 -27.02
C GLY A 65 10.48 12.07 -26.10
N GLU A 66 10.27 12.01 -24.78
CA GLU A 66 11.07 12.79 -23.83
C GLU A 66 12.44 12.15 -23.64
N GLU A 67 13.48 12.97 -23.81
CA GLU A 67 14.89 12.60 -23.65
C GLU A 67 15.65 13.71 -22.91
N GLY A 68 16.94 13.47 -22.60
CA GLY A 68 17.84 14.44 -21.99
C GLY A 68 18.46 13.98 -20.68
N GLU A 69 19.54 14.66 -20.31
CA GLU A 69 20.41 14.27 -19.18
C GLU A 69 19.66 14.20 -17.84
N ALA A 70 18.75 15.14 -17.58
CA ALA A 70 17.96 15.14 -16.34
C ALA A 70 17.03 13.92 -16.22
N LEU A 71 16.31 13.57 -17.30
CA LEU A 71 15.46 12.37 -17.34
C LEU A 71 16.31 11.10 -17.25
N GLY A 72 17.45 11.06 -17.95
CA GLY A 72 18.40 9.96 -17.88
C GLY A 72 18.95 9.74 -16.46
N TRP A 73 19.25 10.83 -15.75
CA TRP A 73 19.65 10.78 -14.35
C TRP A 73 18.54 10.24 -13.45
N TRP A 74 17.31 10.78 -13.54
CA TRP A 74 16.18 10.30 -12.73
C TRP A 74 15.87 8.82 -12.98
N ARG A 75 15.92 8.36 -14.24
CA ARG A 75 15.73 6.94 -14.58
C ARG A 75 16.78 6.05 -13.92
N ARG A 76 18.04 6.47 -13.86
CA ARG A 76 19.11 5.73 -13.16
C ARG A 76 18.93 5.78 -11.65
N ALA A 77 18.68 6.95 -11.10
CA ALA A 77 18.49 7.15 -9.67
C ALA A 77 17.32 6.32 -9.12
N LEU A 78 16.17 6.36 -9.79
CA LEU A 78 14.96 5.61 -9.40
C LEU A 78 15.05 4.10 -9.65
N ARG A 79 16.05 3.65 -10.42
CA ARG A 79 16.37 2.23 -10.65
C ARG A 79 17.56 1.75 -9.81
N SER A 80 18.10 2.59 -8.94
CA SER A 80 19.19 2.18 -8.06
C SER A 80 18.77 0.99 -7.21
N GLU A 81 19.71 0.06 -7.04
CA GLU A 81 19.47 -1.16 -6.30
C GLU A 81 19.01 -0.85 -4.87
N GLY A 82 18.02 -1.59 -4.37
CA GLY A 82 17.51 -1.43 -3.01
C GLY A 82 16.63 -0.20 -2.77
N LEU A 83 16.55 0.78 -3.69
CA LEU A 83 15.74 1.98 -3.48
C LEU A 83 14.28 1.64 -3.20
N PHE A 84 13.69 0.81 -4.05
CA PHE A 84 12.28 0.40 -3.91
C PHE A 84 12.04 -0.35 -2.60
N HIS A 85 12.96 -1.23 -2.20
CA HIS A 85 12.87 -1.91 -0.91
C HIS A 85 12.94 -0.91 0.25
N SER A 86 13.88 0.05 0.23
CA SER A 86 13.98 1.08 1.26
C SER A 86 12.70 1.93 1.34
N TRP A 87 12.11 2.23 0.18
CA TRP A 87 10.86 2.96 0.09
C TRP A 87 9.70 2.16 0.69
N LEU A 88 9.58 0.86 0.42
CA LEU A 88 8.58 -0.01 1.05
C LEU A 88 8.76 -0.09 2.58
N HIS A 89 10.01 -0.09 3.07
CA HIS A 89 10.28 -0.03 4.51
C HIS A 89 9.84 1.30 5.13
N ALA A 90 10.14 2.42 4.48
CA ALA A 90 9.69 3.74 4.93
C ALA A 90 8.16 3.83 4.93
N LEU A 91 7.51 3.33 3.87
CA LEU A 91 6.05 3.26 3.76
C LEU A 91 5.43 2.45 4.90
N ALA A 92 6.04 1.31 5.26
CA ALA A 92 5.57 0.52 6.40
C ALA A 92 5.72 1.27 7.74
N ALA A 93 6.78 2.05 7.92
CA ALA A 93 6.94 2.90 9.11
C ALA A 93 5.88 4.00 9.18
N THR A 94 5.61 4.68 8.05
CA THR A 94 4.52 5.67 7.94
C THR A 94 3.17 5.06 8.30
N TYR A 95 2.86 3.86 7.81
CA TYR A 95 1.57 3.24 8.09
C TYR A 95 1.46 2.66 9.49
N ARG A 96 2.57 2.29 10.14
CA ARG A 96 2.59 1.99 11.57
C ARG A 96 2.16 3.21 12.40
N SER A 97 2.68 4.41 12.09
CA SER A 97 2.31 5.61 12.85
C SER A 97 0.84 5.99 12.63
N VAL A 98 0.36 5.90 11.38
CA VAL A 98 -1.06 6.07 11.04
C VAL A 98 -1.92 5.10 11.85
N ALA A 99 -1.57 3.82 11.87
CA ALA A 99 -2.29 2.83 12.64
C ALA A 99 -2.30 3.23 14.11
N ALA A 100 -1.16 3.64 14.68
CA ALA A 100 -1.04 4.07 16.08
C ALA A 100 -1.79 5.37 16.45
N GLY A 101 -2.51 5.99 15.50
CA GLY A 101 -3.23 7.25 15.72
C GLY A 101 -2.31 8.47 15.81
N GLN A 102 -1.06 8.33 15.36
CA GLN A 102 -0.06 9.40 15.37
C GLN A 102 0.06 10.02 13.97
N SER A 103 0.29 11.33 13.89
CA SER A 103 0.64 11.95 12.61
C SER A 103 1.93 11.34 12.06
N PRO A 104 1.98 10.94 10.77
CA PRO A 104 3.23 10.47 10.17
C PRO A 104 4.29 11.58 10.17
N LEU A 105 5.55 11.19 10.41
CA LEU A 105 6.74 12.03 10.29
C LEU A 105 6.94 12.49 8.85
#